data_AF-T1AXY7-F1
#
_entry.id   AF-T1AXY7-F1
#
_cell.length_a   1.000
_cell.length_b   1.000
_cell.length_c   1.000
_cell.angle_alpha   90.00
_cell.angle_beta   90.00
_cell.angle_gamma   90.00
#
_symmetry.space_group_name_H-M   'P 1'
#
loop_
_entity.id
_entity.type
_entity.pdbx_description
1 polymer ?
#
loop_
_entity_poly.entity_id
_entity_poly.type
_entity_poly.pdbx_seq_one_letter_code
_entity_poly.pdbx_strand_id
1 'polypeptide(L)'
;MVLIPFLSRHVYPHLARWLGFIPFFGPPSGSGYGLLTAGIVLALMCVPLIAANLREAIESTPQELREAGLAVGATRFEVVRKIVLPRLRLPLIGVSTLALGRALGETMAVLMISGNAPQHPAAEHLQPD
;
A
#
# COMPACT_ATOMS: atom_id res chain seq x y z
N MET A 1 12.32 7.91 -9.78
CA MET A 1 12.28 9.22 -9.10
C MET A 1 12.19 10.36 -10.11
N VAL A 2 10.98 10.66 -10.58
CA VAL A 2 10.56 11.89 -11.32
C VAL A 2 9.03 12.09 -11.15
N LEU A 3 8.29 11.04 -10.77
CA LEU A 3 6.82 11.08 -10.66
C LEU A 3 6.28 11.80 -9.40
N ILE A 4 7.08 11.88 -8.33
CA ILE A 4 6.69 12.46 -7.02
C ILE A 4 6.32 13.97 -7.09
N PRO A 5 7.06 14.85 -7.81
CA PRO A 5 6.69 16.27 -7.89
C PRO A 5 5.44 16.56 -8.75
N PHE A 6 5.09 15.69 -9.71
CA PHE A 6 3.95 15.91 -10.60
C PHE A 6 2.60 15.60 -9.92
N LEU A 7 2.56 14.53 -9.10
CA LEU A 7 1.34 14.12 -8.39
C LEU A 7 0.97 15.13 -7.28
N SER A 8 1.97 15.73 -6.64
CA SER A 8 1.81 16.68 -5.53
C SER A 8 1.11 17.99 -5.93
N ARG A 9 1.32 18.49 -7.15
CA ARG A 9 0.82 19.82 -7.57
C ARG A 9 -0.61 19.87 -8.09
N HIS A 10 -1.17 18.77 -8.60
CA HIS A 10 -2.49 18.82 -9.26
C HIS A 10 -3.55 17.91 -8.63
N VAL A 11 -3.17 16.79 -8.01
CA VAL A 11 -4.15 15.78 -7.54
C VAL A 11 -4.51 15.96 -6.06
N TYR A 12 -3.56 16.40 -5.23
CA TYR A 12 -3.78 16.59 -3.79
C TYR A 12 -4.79 17.68 -3.39
N PRO A 13 -4.91 18.86 -4.06
CA PRO A 13 -5.83 19.92 -3.59
C PRO A 13 -7.31 19.62 -3.90
N HIS A 14 -7.61 18.73 -4.85
CA HIS A 14 -8.98 18.36 -5.19
C HIS A 14 -9.55 17.27 -4.28
N LEU A 15 -8.71 16.33 -3.83
CA LEU A 15 -9.13 15.23 -2.97
C LEU A 15 -9.32 15.68 -1.50
N ALA A 16 -8.49 16.61 -1.02
CA ALA A 16 -8.61 17.18 0.33
C ALA A 16 -9.93 17.95 0.55
N ARG A 17 -10.53 18.50 -0.51
CA ARG A 17 -11.80 19.24 -0.42
C ARG A 17 -13.01 18.31 -0.29
N TRP A 18 -12.91 17.07 -0.77
CA TRP A 18 -13.98 16.08 -0.69
C TRP A 18 -13.88 15.18 0.56
N LEU A 19 -12.68 15.03 1.14
CA LEU A 19 -12.41 14.10 2.23
C LEU A 19 -11.90 14.78 3.52
N GLY A 20 -12.23 16.06 3.72
CA GLY A 20 -11.83 16.85 4.91
C GLY A 20 -12.62 16.56 6.20
N PHE A 21 -13.44 15.50 6.23
CA PHE A 21 -14.28 15.13 7.37
C PHE A 21 -13.59 14.19 8.38
N ILE A 22 -12.42 13.64 8.04
CA ILE A 22 -11.71 12.69 8.90
C ILE A 22 -10.61 13.47 9.66
N PRO A 23 -10.46 13.33 10.99
CA PRO A 23 -9.45 14.05 11.80
C PRO A 23 -7.97 13.80 11.41
N PHE A 24 -7.71 12.88 10.47
CA PHE A 24 -6.40 12.67 9.82
C PHE A 24 -6.13 13.65 8.65
N PHE A 25 -7.15 14.39 8.21
CA PHE A 25 -7.15 15.40 7.14
C PHE A 25 -7.42 16.82 7.67
N GLY A 26 -7.23 17.06 8.98
CA GLY A 26 -7.40 18.36 9.62
C GLY A 26 -6.28 19.38 9.31
N PRO A 27 -6.45 20.65 9.74
CA PRO A 27 -5.58 21.77 9.36
C PRO A 27 -4.10 21.57 9.76
N PRO A 28 -3.17 22.35 9.19
CA PRO A 28 -1.73 22.09 9.21
C PRO A 28 -1.09 22.32 10.58
N SER A 29 -1.24 21.35 11.47
CA SER A 29 -0.45 21.23 12.70
C SER A 29 0.26 19.87 12.74
N GLY A 30 1.19 19.69 11.78
CA GLY A 30 2.48 19.08 12.08
C GLY A 30 2.72 17.58 11.91
N SER A 31 1.73 16.69 11.75
CA SER A 31 2.04 15.24 11.68
C SER A 31 1.30 14.40 10.61
N GLY A 32 0.13 14.83 10.12
CA GLY A 32 -0.71 13.99 9.24
C GLY A 32 -0.22 13.83 7.80
N TYR A 33 0.39 14.87 7.22
CA TYR A 33 0.77 14.88 5.79
C TYR A 33 1.84 13.84 5.43
N GLY A 34 2.83 13.63 6.32
CA GLY A 34 3.91 12.67 6.11
C GLY A 34 3.41 11.23 6.13
N LEU A 35 2.56 10.88 7.11
CA LEU A 35 2.03 9.54 7.27
C LEU A 35 1.03 9.16 6.17
N LEU A 36 0.19 10.11 5.73
CA LEU A 36 -0.72 9.90 4.60
C LEU A 36 0.05 9.68 3.29
N THR A 37 1.05 10.52 3.01
CA THR A 37 1.86 10.41 1.80
C THR A 37 2.66 9.10 1.80
N ALA A 38 3.24 8.74 2.94
CA ALA A 38 3.93 7.46 3.11
C ALA A 38 3.01 6.25 2.92
N GLY A 39 1.80 6.29 3.46
CA GLY A 39 0.81 5.22 3.29
C GLY A 39 0.42 5.01 1.82
N ILE A 40 0.26 6.10 1.05
CA ILE A 40 -0.03 6.04 -0.40
C ILE A 40 1.15 5.43 -1.17
N VAL A 41 2.38 5.87 -0.89
CA VAL A 41 3.57 5.32 -1.54
C VAL A 41 3.70 3.83 -1.23
N LEU A 42 3.52 3.44 0.03
CA LEU A 42 3.56 2.03 0.45
C LEU A 42 2.45 1.20 -0.25
N ALA A 43 1.23 1.73 -0.32
CA ALA A 43 0.13 1.05 -1.00
C ALA A 43 0.42 0.82 -2.49
N LEU A 44 0.94 1.83 -3.20
CA LEU A 44 1.36 1.71 -4.60
C LEU A 44 2.45 0.65 -4.82
N MET A 45 3.18 0.28 -3.78
CA MET A 45 4.32 -0.62 -3.82
C MET A 45 3.94 -2.06 -3.42
N CYS A 46 3.09 -2.22 -2.41
CA CYS A 46 2.54 -3.50 -1.99
C CYS A 46 1.51 -4.06 -2.98
N VAL A 47 0.68 -3.21 -3.61
CA VAL A 47 -0.32 -3.64 -4.59
C VAL A 47 0.28 -4.46 -5.76
N PRO A 48 1.32 -4.00 -6.48
CA PRO A 48 1.90 -4.78 -7.57
C PRO A 48 2.57 -6.07 -7.09
N LEU A 49 3.17 -6.07 -5.90
CA LEU A 49 3.73 -7.28 -5.29
C LEU A 49 2.64 -8.32 -5.05
N ILE A 50 1.56 -7.92 -4.38
CA ILE A 50 0.44 -8.80 -4.04
C ILE A 50 -0.21 -9.35 -5.32
N ALA A 51 -0.45 -8.49 -6.32
CA ALA A 51 -1.05 -8.86 -7.59
C ALA A 51 -0.21 -9.87 -8.40
N ALA A 52 1.11 -9.69 -8.45
CA ALA A 52 2.01 -10.62 -9.14
C ALA A 52 1.97 -12.02 -8.51
N ASN A 53 2.07 -12.10 -7.18
CA ASN A 53 2.02 -13.38 -6.47
C ASN A 53 0.64 -14.06 -6.58
N LEU A 54 -0.45 -13.28 -6.52
CA LEU A 54 -1.80 -13.81 -6.74
C LEU A 54 -2.00 -14.36 -8.14
N ARG A 55 -1.41 -13.71 -9.15
CA ARG A 55 -1.48 -14.18 -10.54
C ARG A 55 -0.85 -15.57 -10.68
N GLU A 56 0.32 -15.77 -10.10
CA GLU A 56 1.02 -17.07 -10.07
C GLU A 56 0.18 -18.13 -9.34
N ALA A 57 -0.40 -17.78 -8.18
CA ALA A 57 -1.26 -18.69 -7.42
C ALA A 57 -2.57 -19.05 -8.15
N ILE A 58 -3.10 -18.15 -8.98
CA ILE A 58 -4.25 -18.43 -9.85
C ILE A 58 -3.85 -19.40 -10.97
N GLU A 59 -2.71 -19.16 -11.61
CA GLU A 59 -2.20 -20.03 -12.69
C GLU A 59 -1.83 -21.43 -12.19
N SER A 60 -1.44 -21.57 -10.91
CA SER A 60 -1.19 -22.88 -10.30
C SER A 60 -2.47 -23.67 -9.98
N THR A 61 -3.66 -23.08 -10.12
CA THR A 61 -4.93 -23.79 -9.89
C THR A 61 -5.27 -24.64 -11.12
N PRO A 62 -5.52 -25.96 -10.97
CA PRO A 62 -5.82 -26.83 -12.10
C PRO A 62 -6.98 -26.30 -12.95
N GLN A 63 -6.76 -26.20 -14.26
CA GLN A 63 -7.76 -25.70 -15.20
C GLN A 63 -9.03 -26.57 -15.22
N GLU A 64 -8.86 -27.88 -15.01
CA GLU A 64 -9.94 -28.88 -14.89
C GLU A 64 -11.01 -28.48 -13.88
N LEU A 65 -10.63 -27.91 -12.72
CA LEU A 65 -11.58 -27.48 -11.69
C LEU A 65 -12.42 -26.29 -12.15
N ARG A 66 -11.85 -25.41 -12.97
CA ARG A 66 -12.57 -24.27 -13.55
C ARG A 66 -13.51 -24.72 -14.66
N GLU A 67 -13.07 -25.66 -15.48
CA GLU A 67 -13.87 -26.23 -16.57
C GLU A 67 -15.02 -27.09 -16.04
N ALA A 68 -14.81 -27.87 -14.98
CA ALA A 68 -15.87 -28.62 -14.30
C ALA A 68 -16.95 -27.68 -13.73
N GLY A 69 -16.55 -26.55 -13.14
CA GLY A 69 -17.49 -25.52 -12.67
C GLY A 69 -18.33 -24.94 -13.80
N LEU A 70 -17.71 -24.65 -14.95
CA LEU A 70 -18.43 -24.16 -16.13
C LEU A 70 -19.33 -25.24 -16.75
N ALA A 71 -18.92 -26.51 -16.74
CA ALA A 71 -19.68 -27.65 -17.27
C ALA A 71 -20.97 -27.94 -16.48
N VAL A 72 -20.98 -27.61 -15.18
CA VAL A 72 -22.17 -27.69 -14.32
C VAL A 72 -23.11 -26.48 -14.52
N GLY A 73 -22.77 -25.55 -15.42
CA GLY A 73 -23.56 -24.36 -15.72
C GLY A 73 -23.28 -23.17 -14.81
N ALA A 74 -22.20 -23.20 -14.00
CA ALA A 74 -21.83 -22.05 -13.18
C ALA A 74 -21.26 -20.92 -14.05
N THR A 75 -21.55 -19.67 -13.67
CA THR A 75 -21.00 -18.51 -14.36
C THR A 75 -19.51 -18.33 -14.06
N ARG A 76 -18.77 -17.63 -14.95
CA ARG A 76 -17.33 -17.34 -14.73
C ARG A 76 -17.07 -16.65 -13.39
N PHE A 77 -17.95 -15.73 -12.99
CA PHE A 77 -17.85 -15.04 -11.71
C PHE A 77 -18.07 -15.98 -10.52
N GLU A 78 -19.00 -16.91 -10.65
CA GLU A 78 -19.32 -17.89 -9.62
C GLU A 78 -18.21 -18.93 -9.44
N VAL A 79 -17.58 -19.36 -10.55
CA VAL A 79 -16.37 -20.19 -10.52
C VAL A 79 -15.21 -19.48 -9.80
N VAL A 80 -14.99 -18.20 -10.10
CA VAL A 80 -13.95 -17.42 -9.42
C VAL A 80 -14.25 -17.31 -7.93
N ARG A 81 -15.48 -16.98 -7.54
CA ARG A 81 -15.84 -16.77 -6.15
C ARG A 81 -15.91 -18.06 -5.32
N LYS A 82 -16.44 -19.16 -5.88
CA LYS A 82 -16.69 -20.42 -5.15
C LYS A 82 -15.56 -21.43 -5.26
N ILE A 83 -14.73 -21.37 -6.30
CA ILE A 83 -13.65 -22.36 -6.54
C ILE A 83 -12.29 -21.71 -6.38
N VAL A 84 -12.03 -20.62 -7.09
CA VAL A 84 -10.69 -19.98 -7.14
C VAL A 84 -10.38 -19.25 -5.83
N LEU A 85 -11.27 -18.37 -5.36
CA LEU A 85 -11.10 -17.58 -4.14
C LEU A 85 -10.78 -18.41 -2.89
N PRO A 86 -11.51 -19.51 -2.57
CA PRO A 86 -11.21 -20.32 -1.38
C PRO A 86 -9.88 -21.07 -1.52
N ARG A 87 -9.47 -21.44 -2.73
CA ARG A 87 -8.20 -22.11 -2.98
C ARG A 87 -6.99 -21.19 -2.80
N LEU A 88 -7.18 -19.90 -3.05
CA LEU A 88 -6.18 -18.86 -2.87
C LEU A 88 -6.01 -18.38 -1.43
N ARG A 89 -6.80 -18.88 -0.47
CA ARG A 89 -6.75 -18.40 0.93
C ARG A 89 -5.37 -18.56 1.58
N LEU A 90 -4.70 -19.69 1.38
CA LEU A 90 -3.34 -19.90 1.90
C LEU A 90 -2.32 -18.95 1.23
N PRO A 91 -2.25 -18.87 -0.11
CA PRO A 91 -1.41 -17.88 -0.80
C PRO A 91 -1.66 -16.45 -0.35
N LEU A 92 -2.93 -16.06 -0.18
CA LEU A 92 -3.31 -14.71 0.26
C LEU A 92 -2.71 -14.38 1.64
N ILE A 93 -2.78 -15.31 2.58
CA ILE A 93 -2.20 -15.11 3.92
C ILE A 93 -0.67 -15.00 3.82
N GLY A 94 -0.03 -15.91 3.07
CA GLY A 94 1.42 -15.90 2.90
C GLY A 94 1.94 -14.59 2.27
N VAL A 95 1.29 -14.14 1.19
CA VAL A 95 1.63 -12.91 0.49
C VAL A 95 1.35 -11.68 1.36
N SER A 96 0.29 -11.69 2.17
CA SER A 96 0.00 -10.60 3.11
C SER A 96 1.08 -10.48 4.19
N THR A 97 1.51 -11.60 4.76
CA THR A 97 2.62 -11.63 5.73
C THR A 97 3.94 -11.16 5.11
N LEU A 98 4.22 -11.57 3.87
CA LEU A 98 5.40 -11.12 3.12
C LEU A 98 5.36 -9.60 2.85
N ALA A 99 4.21 -9.08 2.41
CA ALA A 99 4.01 -7.66 2.18
C ALA A 99 4.16 -6.84 3.47
N LEU A 100 3.68 -7.36 4.61
CA LEU A 100 3.90 -6.74 5.92
C LEU A 100 5.38 -6.71 6.30
N GLY A 101 6.12 -7.81 6.10
CA GLY A 101 7.57 -7.85 6.32
C GLY A 101 8.32 -6.83 5.46
N ARG A 102 7.94 -6.72 4.17
CA ARG A 102 8.49 -5.71 3.27
C ARG A 102 8.16 -4.28 3.72
N ALA A 103 6.92 -4.04 4.12
CA ALA A 103 6.48 -2.75 4.63
C ALA A 103 7.26 -2.33 5.87
N LEU A 104 7.52 -3.25 6.81
CA LEU A 104 8.34 -2.99 7.99
C LEU A 104 9.79 -2.63 7.61
N GLY A 105 10.37 -3.32 6.63
CA GLY A 105 11.69 -2.98 6.09
C GLY A 105 11.74 -1.61 5.42
N GLU A 106 10.68 -1.21 4.70
CA GLU A 106 10.54 0.12 4.10
C GLU A 106 10.19 1.20 5.14
N THR A 107 9.61 0.83 6.28
CA THR A 107 9.27 1.72 7.39
C THR A 107 10.51 2.39 7.98
N MET A 108 11.68 1.75 7.93
CA MET A 108 12.95 2.39 8.30
C MET A 108 13.23 3.64 7.46
N ALA A 109 12.93 3.61 6.15
CA ALA A 109 13.06 4.76 5.27
C ALA A 109 11.91 5.76 5.49
N VAL A 110 10.68 5.29 5.64
CA VAL A 110 9.50 6.14 5.86
C VAL A 110 9.58 6.94 7.15
N LEU A 111 10.04 6.35 8.26
CA LEU A 111 10.24 7.06 9.52
C LEU A 111 11.26 8.19 9.38
N MET A 112 12.33 7.94 8.63
CA MET A 112 13.36 8.95 8.35
C MET A 112 12.84 10.10 7.48
N ILE A 113 11.94 9.80 6.52
CA ILE A 113 11.32 10.82 5.64
C ILE A 113 10.17 11.56 6.35
N SER A 114 9.42 10.89 7.23
CA SER A 114 8.28 11.46 7.96
C SER A 114 8.70 12.43 9.09
N GLY A 115 9.99 12.64 9.31
CA GLY A 115 10.47 13.72 10.15
C GLY A 115 10.47 13.45 11.66
N ASN A 116 10.39 12.18 12.10
CA ASN A 116 10.89 11.82 13.43
C ASN A 116 12.40 11.60 13.39
N ALA A 117 13.11 12.49 12.67
CA ALA A 117 14.53 12.62 12.81
C ALA A 117 14.77 13.20 14.22
N PRO A 118 15.73 12.70 15.00
CA PRO A 118 16.25 13.48 16.12
C PRO A 118 16.63 14.83 15.51
N GLN A 119 15.92 15.86 15.95
CA GLN A 119 16.29 17.23 15.66
C GLN A 119 17.63 17.37 16.36
N HIS A 120 18.74 17.16 15.65
CA HIS A 120 19.97 17.79 16.07
C HIS A 120 19.65 19.28 16.04
N PRO A 121 19.62 19.99 17.18
CA PRO A 121 19.53 21.43 17.14
C PRO A 121 20.78 21.87 16.38
N ALA A 122 20.57 22.44 15.20
CA ALA A 122 21.66 23.00 14.44
C ALA A 122 22.20 24.20 15.21
N ALA A 123 23.51 24.16 15.46
CA ALA A 123 24.41 25.30 15.60
C ALA A 123 24.12 26.29 16.75
N GLU A 124 24.93 26.18 17.81
CA GLU A 124 25.47 27.39 18.44
C GLU A 124 26.99 27.22 18.58
N HIS A 125 27.71 27.77 17.60
CA HIS A 125 29.12 28.09 17.74
C HIS A 125 29.16 29.60 18.00
N LEU A 126 29.25 30.00 19.27
CA LEU A 126 29.77 31.31 19.67
C LEU A 126 30.41 31.22 21.07
N GLN A 127 31.74 31.14 21.09
CA GLN A 127 32.65 31.64 22.14
C GLN A 127 32.35 33.15 22.36
N PRO A 128 32.48 33.82 23.54
CA PRO A 128 33.39 33.66 24.70
C PRO A 128 32.65 33.56 26.06
N ASP A 129 33.25 33.19 27.20
CA ASP A 129 34.19 33.95 28.06
C ASP A 129 35.14 33.03 28.85
#